data_AF-A0A946SP01-F1
#
_entry.id   AF-A0A946SP01-F1
#
_cell.length_a   1.000
_cell.length_b   1.000
_cell.length_c   1.000
_cell.angle_alpha   90.00
_cell.angle_beta   90.00
_cell.angle_gamma   90.00
#
_symmetry.space_group_name_H-M   'P 1'
#
loop_
_entity.id
_entity.type
_entity.pdbx_description
1 polymer ?
#
loop_
_entity_poly.entity_id
_entity_poly.type
_entity_poly.pdbx_seq_one_letter_code
_entity_poly.pdbx_strand_id
1 'polypeptide(L)'
;DITYFVTHPSHPPIFDIMEEESPEARRDYWGGGLARQALVSALIQGPEEHYEIGERVSRDMFGPISRSHRVTLHQMAMLEPALSETVCATCLTVIREAMEEAIRLGVPREAARDFILGHITVELAIIFDALDWEFSMGAKKAIEAAKTDLFRPDWRDIFTRERLDASVANIVRREDD
;
A
#
# COMPACT_ATOMS: atom_id res chain seq x y z
N ASP A 1 9.05 28.88 18.47
CA ASP A 1 9.20 27.89 17.39
C ASP A 1 8.27 26.73 17.68
N ILE A 2 7.73 26.06 16.66
CA ILE A 2 6.77 24.95 16.82
C ILE A 2 7.31 23.68 16.17
N THR A 3 6.85 22.53 16.64
CA THR A 3 7.20 21.24 16.04
C THR A 3 6.22 20.83 14.96
N TYR A 4 6.75 20.32 13.84
CA TYR A 4 5.97 19.60 12.85
C TYR A 4 6.35 18.13 12.89
N PHE A 5 5.35 17.31 13.15
CA PHE A 5 5.44 15.87 13.21
C PHE A 5 4.32 15.30 12.34
N VAL A 6 4.65 14.34 11.49
CA VAL A 6 3.67 13.65 10.64
C VAL A 6 3.74 12.17 10.95
N THR A 7 2.56 11.56 11.04
CA THR A 7 2.42 10.11 11.17
C THR A 7 1.41 9.64 10.12
N HIS A 8 1.62 8.44 9.61
CA HIS A 8 0.69 7.79 8.71
C HIS A 8 0.51 6.32 9.13
N PRO A 9 -0.73 5.83 9.23
CA PRO A 9 -0.98 4.41 9.46
C PRO A 9 -0.57 3.58 8.23
N SER A 10 -0.11 2.36 8.45
CA SER A 10 0.17 1.41 7.36
C SER A 10 -1.05 0.55 6.99
N HIS A 11 -2.14 0.65 7.76
CA HIS A 11 -3.26 -0.29 7.79
C HIS A 11 -2.83 -1.71 8.24
N PRO A 12 -3.78 -2.56 8.66
CA PRO A 12 -3.49 -3.94 8.99
C PRO A 12 -2.97 -4.72 7.76
N PRO A 13 -1.76 -5.33 7.83
CA PRO A 13 -1.20 -6.07 6.69
C PRO A 13 -2.05 -7.28 6.28
N ILE A 14 -2.08 -7.58 4.98
CA ILE A 14 -3.00 -8.59 4.43
C ILE A 14 -2.82 -10.01 4.99
N PHE A 15 -1.61 -10.38 5.42
CA PHE A 15 -1.35 -11.68 6.05
C PHE A 15 -1.58 -11.62 7.57
N ASP A 16 -1.04 -10.60 8.24
CA ASP A 16 -1.18 -10.39 9.68
C ASP A 16 -2.65 -10.25 10.11
N ILE A 17 -3.50 -9.59 9.31
CA ILE A 17 -4.92 -9.43 9.62
C ILE A 17 -5.66 -10.77 9.69
N MET A 18 -5.20 -11.81 8.97
CA MET A 18 -5.79 -13.15 9.05
C MET A 18 -5.46 -13.86 10.36
N GLU A 19 -4.37 -13.48 11.02
CA GLU A 19 -3.94 -14.02 12.31
C GLU A 19 -4.70 -13.41 13.49
N GLU A 20 -5.43 -12.30 13.28
CA GLU A 20 -6.25 -11.69 14.33
C GLU A 20 -7.26 -12.69 14.89
N GLU A 21 -7.52 -12.64 16.20
CA GLU A 21 -8.29 -13.68 16.88
C GLU A 21 -9.78 -13.63 16.54
N SER A 22 -10.34 -12.41 16.47
CA SER A 22 -11.77 -12.19 16.31
C SER A 22 -12.17 -11.99 14.84
N PRO A 23 -13.34 -12.50 14.41
CA PRO A 23 -13.89 -12.20 13.09
C PRO A 23 -14.09 -10.70 12.82
N GLU A 24 -14.30 -9.90 13.85
CA GLU A 24 -14.46 -8.46 13.78
C GLU A 24 -13.10 -7.79 13.47
N ALA A 25 -12.03 -8.19 14.16
CA ALA A 25 -10.68 -7.70 13.86
C ALA A 25 -10.23 -8.13 12.46
N ARG A 26 -10.54 -9.35 12.01
CA ARG A 26 -10.25 -9.79 10.63
C ARG A 26 -10.96 -8.98 9.54
N ARG A 27 -11.97 -8.17 9.90
CA ARG A 27 -12.70 -7.26 9.01
C ARG A 27 -12.34 -5.80 9.20
N ASP A 28 -11.45 -5.48 10.14
CA ASP A 28 -10.92 -4.15 10.33
C ASP A 28 -9.81 -3.89 9.30
N TYR A 29 -10.19 -3.66 8.04
CA TYR A 29 -9.22 -3.38 6.96
C TYR A 29 -8.61 -1.98 7.05
N TRP A 30 -9.17 -1.10 7.87
CA TRP A 30 -8.70 0.27 8.04
C TRP A 30 -7.65 0.39 9.16
N GLY A 31 -7.82 -0.37 10.24
CA GLY A 31 -7.05 -0.22 11.47
C GLY A 31 -7.60 0.89 12.37
N GLY A 32 -6.98 1.09 13.54
CA GLY A 32 -7.44 2.08 14.52
C GLY A 32 -8.68 1.63 15.29
N GLY A 33 -9.11 0.39 15.11
CA GLY A 33 -10.17 -0.26 15.85
C GLY A 33 -9.65 -1.48 16.60
N LEU A 34 -9.68 -2.64 15.95
CA LEU A 34 -9.39 -3.92 16.58
C LEU A 34 -8.12 -4.57 16.03
N ALA A 35 -7.86 -4.46 14.72
CA ALA A 35 -6.72 -5.12 14.11
C ALA A 35 -5.42 -4.35 14.36
N ARG A 36 -4.33 -5.08 14.59
CA ARG A 36 -3.02 -4.48 14.78
C ARG A 36 -2.50 -3.92 13.45
N GLN A 37 -1.90 -2.73 13.51
CA GLN A 37 -1.25 -2.10 12.36
C GLN A 37 0.09 -1.47 12.74
N ALA A 38 0.88 -1.11 11.73
CA ALA A 38 2.11 -0.35 11.93
C ALA A 38 1.87 1.15 11.67
N LEU A 39 2.79 1.98 12.15
CA LEU A 39 2.88 3.40 11.84
C LEU A 39 4.20 3.71 11.13
N VAL A 40 4.19 4.74 10.28
CA VAL A 40 5.39 5.43 9.81
C VAL A 40 5.32 6.89 10.26
N SER A 41 6.39 7.42 10.84
CA SER A 41 6.39 8.77 11.41
C SER A 41 7.66 9.55 11.12
N ALA A 42 7.52 10.86 10.90
CA ALA A 42 8.60 11.79 10.62
C ALA A 42 8.51 13.04 11.50
N LEU A 43 9.61 13.34 12.21
CA LEU A 43 9.83 14.66 12.80
C LEU A 43 10.42 15.57 11.72
N ILE A 44 9.63 16.52 11.22
CA ILE A 44 10.01 17.43 10.13
C ILE A 44 10.84 18.58 10.68
N GLN A 45 10.40 19.16 11.80
CA GLN A 45 11.15 20.20 12.52
C GLN A 45 10.87 20.16 14.02
N GLY A 46 11.87 20.58 14.80
CA GLY A 46 11.80 20.73 16.24
C GLY A 46 12.83 19.90 17.01
N PRO A 47 12.81 19.96 18.35
CA PRO A 47 13.67 19.17 19.21
C PRO A 47 13.48 17.66 19.00
N GLU A 48 14.58 16.91 19.03
CA GLU A 48 14.58 15.45 18.86
C GLU A 48 13.67 14.72 19.86
N GLU A 49 13.62 15.21 21.09
CA GLU A 49 12.73 14.74 22.17
C GLU A 49 11.24 14.80 21.81
N HIS A 50 10.84 15.64 20.85
CA HIS A 50 9.45 15.71 20.42
C HIS A 50 9.04 14.53 19.52
N TYR A 51 9.98 13.76 18.96
CA TYR A 51 9.65 12.55 18.21
C TYR A 51 8.89 11.54 19.09
N GLU A 52 9.39 11.29 20.32
CA GLU A 52 8.74 10.35 21.24
C GLU A 52 7.36 10.82 21.70
N ILE A 53 7.17 12.14 21.81
CA ILE A 53 5.86 12.73 22.11
C ILE A 53 4.89 12.48 20.96
N GLY A 54 5.31 12.79 19.72
CA GLY A 54 4.52 12.56 18.52
C GLY A 54 4.18 11.09 18.31
N GLU A 55 5.14 10.19 18.51
CA GLU A 55 4.92 8.75 18.39
C GLU A 55 3.88 8.26 19.41
N ARG A 56 3.97 8.69 20.68
CA ARG A 56 3.01 8.29 21.72
C ARG A 56 1.59 8.72 21.37
N VAL A 57 1.40 9.98 20.96
CA VAL A 57 0.09 10.48 20.52
C VAL A 57 -0.44 9.67 19.33
N SER A 58 0.43 9.35 18.38
CA SER A 58 0.07 8.57 17.19
C SER A 58 -0.38 7.15 17.56
N ARG A 59 0.32 6.51 18.51
CA ARG A 59 -0.04 5.18 19.02
C ARG A 59 -1.40 5.18 19.72
N ASP A 60 -1.70 6.24 20.48
CA ASP A 60 -3.00 6.39 21.14
C ASP A 60 -4.13 6.64 20.13
N MET A 61 -3.85 7.41 19.07
CA MET A 61 -4.83 7.73 18.02
C MET A 61 -5.16 6.55 17.10
N PHE A 62 -4.15 5.76 16.72
CA PHE A 62 -4.27 4.71 15.69
C PHE A 62 -4.18 3.29 16.25
N GLY A 63 -4.16 3.13 17.58
CA GLY A 63 -4.03 1.83 18.24
C GLY A 63 -5.11 0.82 17.81
N PRO A 64 -4.81 -0.49 17.86
CA PRO A 64 -3.59 -1.10 18.41
C PRO A 64 -2.39 -1.10 17.44
N ILE A 65 -1.21 -0.67 17.91
CA ILE A 65 0.00 -0.54 17.09
C ILE A 65 0.99 -1.68 17.36
N SER A 66 1.34 -2.45 16.32
CA SER A 66 2.36 -3.50 16.38
C SER A 66 3.78 -2.94 16.33
N ARG A 67 4.03 -1.98 15.43
CA ARG A 67 5.34 -1.35 15.21
C ARG A 67 5.18 0.12 14.84
N SER A 68 6.15 0.94 15.19
CA SER A 68 6.25 2.33 14.72
C SER A 68 7.63 2.53 14.10
N HIS A 69 7.66 3.02 12.88
CA HIS A 69 8.87 3.19 12.09
C HIS A 69 9.17 4.66 11.89
N ARG A 70 10.36 5.09 12.32
CA ARG A 70 10.84 6.44 12.03
C ARG A 70 11.32 6.52 10.58
N VAL A 71 10.84 7.52 9.86
CA VAL A 71 11.25 7.84 8.50
C VAL A 71 11.53 9.34 8.35
N THR A 72 12.20 9.71 7.27
CA THR A 72 12.26 11.11 6.82
C THR A 72 10.98 11.50 6.10
N LEU A 73 10.69 12.80 5.99
CA LEU A 73 9.55 13.28 5.19
C LEU A 73 9.62 12.82 3.73
N HIS A 74 10.84 12.76 3.16
CA HIS A 74 11.02 12.30 1.79
C HIS A 74 10.74 10.81 1.61
N GLN A 75 11.16 9.97 2.57
CA GLN A 75 10.80 8.55 2.57
C GLN A 75 9.30 8.35 2.78
N MET A 76 8.65 9.21 3.58
CA MET A 76 7.19 9.18 3.71
C MET A 76 6.50 9.44 2.36
N ALA A 77 6.97 10.44 1.59
CA ALA A 77 6.46 10.70 0.23
C ALA A 77 6.67 9.51 -0.74
N MET A 78 7.75 8.74 -0.57
CA MET A 78 7.96 7.50 -1.34
C MET A 78 6.95 6.41 -0.96
N LEU A 79 6.59 6.31 0.32
CA LEU A 79 5.57 5.36 0.77
C LEU A 79 4.18 5.79 0.28
N GLU A 80 3.86 7.07 0.41
CA GLU A 80 2.61 7.67 -0.04
C GLU A 80 2.84 9.10 -0.52
N PRO A 81 2.49 9.46 -1.76
CA PRO A 81 1.59 8.73 -2.68
C PRO A 81 2.26 7.69 -3.60
N ALA A 82 3.59 7.59 -3.66
CA ALA A 82 4.21 6.82 -4.74
C ALA A 82 4.00 5.30 -4.64
N LEU A 83 4.26 4.68 -3.50
CA LEU A 83 4.11 3.22 -3.37
C LEU A 83 2.65 2.80 -3.17
N SER A 84 1.93 3.41 -2.23
CA SER A 84 0.56 3.03 -1.88
C SER A 84 -0.45 3.37 -2.97
N GLU A 85 -0.44 4.60 -3.47
CA GLU A 85 -1.48 5.07 -4.41
C GLU A 85 -1.04 4.88 -5.86
N THR A 86 0.12 5.42 -6.22
CA THR A 86 0.55 5.47 -7.63
C THR A 86 0.86 4.08 -8.17
N VAL A 87 1.55 3.23 -7.40
CA VAL A 87 1.82 1.84 -7.81
C VAL A 87 0.69 0.90 -7.41
N CYS A 88 0.44 0.72 -6.10
CA CYS A 88 -0.44 -0.34 -5.63
C CYS A 88 -1.90 -0.10 -6.03
N ALA A 89 -2.48 1.07 -5.71
CA ALA A 89 -3.88 1.34 -6.04
C ALA A 89 -4.14 1.37 -7.56
N THR A 90 -3.21 1.91 -8.36
CA THR A 90 -3.31 1.85 -9.83
C THR A 90 -3.33 0.41 -10.34
N CYS A 91 -2.38 -0.43 -9.92
CA CYS A 91 -2.33 -1.83 -10.35
C CYS A 91 -3.59 -2.61 -9.95
N LEU A 92 -4.10 -2.42 -8.73
CA LEU A 92 -5.34 -3.05 -8.27
C LEU A 92 -6.57 -2.56 -9.05
N THR A 93 -6.58 -1.28 -9.44
CA THR A 93 -7.62 -0.73 -10.31
C THR A 93 -7.61 -1.39 -11.68
N VAL A 94 -6.44 -1.51 -12.31
CA VAL A 94 -6.28 -2.20 -13.60
C VAL A 94 -6.68 -3.69 -13.50
N ILE A 95 -6.36 -4.38 -12.41
CA ILE A 95 -6.81 -5.76 -12.18
C ILE A 95 -8.35 -5.85 -12.15
N ARG A 96 -9.01 -4.90 -11.48
CA ARG A 96 -10.47 -4.83 -11.47
C ARG A 96 -11.05 -4.55 -12.86
N GLU A 97 -10.44 -3.66 -13.63
CA GLU A 97 -10.83 -3.39 -15.01
C GLU A 97 -10.66 -4.62 -15.91
N ALA A 98 -9.55 -5.36 -15.75
CA ALA A 98 -9.32 -6.61 -16.48
C ALA A 98 -10.36 -7.68 -16.13
N MET A 99 -10.80 -7.75 -14.86
CA MET A 99 -11.91 -8.62 -14.46
C MET A 99 -13.20 -8.24 -15.19
N GLU A 100 -13.55 -6.95 -15.24
CA GLU A 100 -14.75 -6.48 -15.97
C GLU A 100 -14.65 -6.73 -17.48
N GLU A 101 -13.46 -6.62 -18.05
CA GLU A 101 -13.23 -6.94 -19.47
C GLU A 101 -13.44 -8.44 -19.75
N ALA A 102 -12.96 -9.33 -18.89
CA ALA A 102 -13.23 -10.77 -19.00
C ALA A 102 -14.74 -11.05 -18.91
N ILE A 103 -15.47 -10.36 -18.04
CA ILE A 103 -16.93 -10.48 -17.93
C ILE A 103 -17.61 -10.00 -19.22
N ARG A 104 -17.18 -8.87 -19.77
CA ARG A 104 -17.69 -8.33 -21.05
C ARG A 104 -17.50 -9.32 -22.20
N LEU A 105 -16.43 -10.10 -22.17
CA LEU A 105 -16.11 -11.14 -23.15
C LEU A 105 -16.85 -12.47 -22.91
N GLY A 106 -17.72 -12.54 -21.91
CA GLY A 106 -18.64 -13.66 -21.68
C GLY A 106 -18.30 -14.55 -20.49
N VAL A 107 -17.27 -14.24 -19.70
CA VAL A 107 -17.01 -14.96 -18.46
C VAL A 107 -18.11 -14.63 -17.44
N PRO A 108 -18.73 -15.63 -16.78
CA PRO A 108 -19.68 -15.37 -15.71
C PRO A 108 -19.05 -14.53 -14.59
N ARG A 109 -19.78 -13.54 -14.09
CA ARG A 109 -19.25 -12.58 -13.10
C ARG A 109 -18.73 -13.22 -11.82
N GLU A 110 -19.46 -14.18 -11.27
CA GLU A 110 -19.02 -14.90 -10.07
C GLU A 110 -17.74 -15.68 -10.36
N ALA A 111 -17.65 -16.36 -11.51
CA ALA A 111 -16.44 -17.06 -11.91
C ALA A 111 -15.24 -16.10 -12.07
N ALA A 112 -15.41 -14.95 -12.73
CA ALA A 112 -14.33 -13.97 -12.88
C ALA A 112 -13.86 -13.42 -11.53
N ARG A 113 -14.80 -13.10 -10.63
CA ARG A 113 -14.52 -12.56 -9.30
C ARG A 113 -13.82 -13.57 -8.40
N ASP A 114 -14.35 -14.78 -8.30
CA ASP A 114 -13.78 -15.83 -7.45
C ASP A 114 -12.38 -16.20 -7.94
N PHE A 115 -12.20 -16.29 -9.26
CA PHE A 115 -10.92 -16.63 -9.86
C PHE A 115 -9.86 -15.56 -9.57
N ILE A 116 -10.14 -14.28 -9.85
CA ILE A 116 -9.13 -13.23 -9.69
C ILE A 116 -8.81 -12.95 -8.21
N LEU A 117 -9.81 -12.94 -7.32
CA LEU A 117 -9.57 -12.70 -5.90
C LEU A 117 -8.79 -13.85 -5.26
N GLY A 118 -9.07 -15.11 -5.64
CA GLY A 118 -8.27 -16.25 -5.21
C GLY A 118 -6.82 -16.19 -5.72
N HIS A 119 -6.62 -15.75 -6.97
CA HIS A 119 -5.28 -15.58 -7.54
C HIS A 119 -4.51 -14.45 -6.86
N ILE A 120 -5.14 -13.31 -6.57
CA ILE A 120 -4.50 -12.23 -5.80
C ILE A 120 -3.97 -12.77 -4.47
N THR A 121 -4.74 -13.58 -3.75
CA THR A 121 -4.28 -14.17 -2.47
C THR A 121 -3.01 -15.02 -2.63
N VAL A 122 -3.00 -15.98 -3.56
CA VAL A 122 -1.85 -16.89 -3.72
C VAL A 122 -0.64 -16.19 -4.36
N GLU A 123 -0.88 -15.27 -5.30
CA GLU A 123 0.18 -14.49 -5.95
C GLU A 123 0.87 -13.56 -4.96
N LEU A 124 0.10 -12.87 -4.10
CA LEU A 124 0.68 -12.10 -3.00
C LEU A 124 1.48 -13.00 -2.07
N ALA A 125 0.97 -14.19 -1.71
CA ALA A 125 1.66 -15.09 -0.79
C ALA A 125 3.00 -15.59 -1.37
N ILE A 126 3.06 -15.85 -2.67
CA ILE A 126 4.28 -16.24 -3.38
C ILE A 126 5.26 -15.06 -3.51
N ILE A 127 4.78 -13.89 -3.93
CA ILE A 127 5.66 -12.73 -4.24
C ILE A 127 6.25 -12.11 -2.97
N PHE A 128 5.51 -12.14 -1.86
CA PHE A 128 5.92 -11.57 -0.58
C PHE A 128 6.36 -12.62 0.44
N ASP A 129 6.79 -13.79 -0.03
CA ASP A 129 7.42 -14.85 0.77
C ASP A 129 6.58 -15.38 1.96
N ALA A 130 5.26 -15.20 1.91
CA ALA A 130 4.34 -15.78 2.91
C ALA A 130 4.04 -17.27 2.64
N LEU A 131 4.43 -17.76 1.46
CA LEU A 131 4.36 -19.16 1.06
C LEU A 131 5.69 -19.57 0.41
N ASP A 132 6.30 -20.65 0.91
CA ASP A 132 7.51 -21.24 0.32
C ASP A 132 7.17 -21.99 -0.98
N TRP A 133 6.93 -21.21 -2.04
CA TRP A 133 6.55 -21.71 -3.35
C TRP A 133 6.99 -20.75 -4.46
N GLU A 134 7.16 -21.26 -5.68
CA GLU A 134 7.51 -20.44 -6.84
C GLU A 134 6.45 -20.50 -7.95
N PHE A 135 6.35 -19.41 -8.70
CA PHE A 135 5.63 -19.43 -9.97
C PHE A 135 6.16 -20.51 -10.91
N SER A 136 5.25 -21.14 -11.66
CA SER A 136 5.63 -22.03 -12.75
C SER A 136 6.49 -21.30 -13.80
N MET A 137 7.30 -22.04 -14.55
CA MET A 137 8.09 -21.47 -15.65
C MET A 137 7.22 -20.76 -16.70
N GLY A 138 5.99 -21.22 -16.91
CA GLY A 138 5.03 -20.57 -17.80
C GLY A 138 4.58 -19.21 -17.26
N ALA A 139 4.21 -19.15 -15.98
CA ALA A 139 3.80 -17.91 -15.32
C ALA A 139 4.93 -16.87 -15.29
N LYS A 140 6.16 -17.28 -14.96
CA LYS A 140 7.34 -16.37 -14.98
C LYS A 140 7.55 -15.75 -16.37
N LYS A 141 7.43 -16.54 -17.44
CA LYS A 141 7.54 -16.02 -18.83
C LYS A 141 6.42 -15.05 -19.18
N ALA A 142 5.18 -15.36 -18.77
CA ALA A 142 4.03 -14.49 -18.99
C ALA A 142 4.21 -13.13 -18.30
N ILE A 143 4.65 -13.13 -17.04
CA ILE A 143 4.92 -11.91 -16.26
C ILE A 143 5.99 -11.04 -16.93
N GLU A 144 7.12 -11.63 -17.35
CA GLU A 144 8.20 -10.87 -17.98
C GLU A 144 7.78 -10.27 -19.34
N ALA A 145 7.01 -11.00 -20.14
CA ALA A 145 6.46 -10.46 -21.39
C ALA A 145 5.46 -9.32 -21.09
N ALA A 146 4.50 -9.56 -20.20
CA ALA A 146 3.45 -8.61 -19.86
C ALA A 146 4.00 -7.30 -19.27
N LYS A 147 5.12 -7.34 -18.53
CA LYS A 147 5.76 -6.13 -18.02
C LYS A 147 6.12 -5.13 -19.12
N THR A 148 6.52 -5.62 -20.30
CA THR A 148 6.87 -4.77 -21.44
C THR A 148 5.64 -4.19 -22.12
N ASP A 149 4.54 -4.96 -22.17
CA ASP A 149 3.30 -4.55 -22.84
C ASP A 149 2.44 -3.62 -21.96
N LEU A 150 2.43 -3.84 -20.65
CA LEU A 150 1.55 -3.15 -19.71
C LEU A 150 2.19 -1.93 -19.05
N PHE A 151 3.51 -1.92 -18.85
CA PHE A 151 4.19 -0.86 -18.12
C PHE A 151 5.21 -0.13 -18.99
N ARG A 152 5.37 1.17 -18.73
CA ARG A 152 6.45 1.94 -19.33
C ARG A 152 7.81 1.43 -18.83
N PRO A 153 8.87 1.38 -19.66
CA PRO A 153 10.20 0.93 -19.22
C PRO A 153 10.78 1.76 -18.05
N ASP A 154 10.42 3.04 -18.00
CA ASP A 154 10.86 4.06 -17.04
C ASP A 154 9.89 4.22 -15.85
N TRP A 155 8.97 3.28 -15.60
CA TRP A 155 7.94 3.43 -14.56
C TRP A 155 8.51 3.72 -13.15
N ARG A 156 9.74 3.29 -12.87
CA ARG A 156 10.41 3.53 -11.58
C ARG A 156 10.78 5.00 -11.35
N ASP A 157 10.78 5.82 -12.39
CA ASP A 157 11.08 7.25 -12.28
C ASP A 157 10.08 7.97 -11.38
N ILE A 158 8.90 7.39 -11.11
CA ILE A 158 7.94 7.92 -10.12
C ILE A 158 8.55 8.13 -8.73
N PHE A 159 9.65 7.43 -8.40
CA PHE A 159 10.37 7.57 -7.13
C PHE A 159 11.49 8.62 -7.16
N THR A 160 11.75 9.28 -8.30
CA THR A 160 12.69 10.41 -8.30
C THR A 160 12.10 11.58 -7.52
N ARG A 161 12.99 12.41 -6.94
CA ARG A 161 12.56 13.58 -6.17
C ARG A 161 11.64 14.49 -6.98
N GLU A 162 11.95 14.73 -8.25
CA GLU A 162 11.16 15.61 -9.10
C GLU A 162 9.75 15.07 -9.34
N ARG A 163 9.60 13.75 -9.55
CA ARG A 163 8.29 13.12 -9.75
C ARG A 163 7.47 13.06 -8.47
N LEU A 164 8.12 12.78 -7.34
CA LEU A 164 7.49 12.81 -6.01
C LEU A 164 6.98 14.22 -5.67
N ASP A 165 7.84 15.24 -5.80
CA ASP A 165 7.47 16.62 -5.51
C ASP A 165 6.29 17.08 -6.40
N ALA A 166 6.29 16.70 -7.69
CA ALA A 166 5.20 17.00 -8.61
C ALA A 166 3.90 16.27 -8.26
N SER A 167 3.98 14.99 -7.88
CA SER A 167 2.82 14.19 -7.44
C SER A 167 2.19 14.77 -6.18
N VAL A 168 3.02 15.09 -5.16
CA VAL A 168 2.57 15.75 -3.93
C VAL A 168 1.95 17.10 -4.23
N ALA A 169 2.58 17.93 -5.07
CA ALA A 169 2.04 19.23 -5.47
C ALA A 169 0.65 19.12 -6.12
N ASN A 170 0.40 18.07 -6.90
CA ASN A 170 -0.88 17.86 -7.58
C ASN A 170 -2.03 17.51 -6.62
N ILE A 171 -1.74 16.86 -5.48
CA ILE A 171 -2.77 16.45 -4.51
C ILE A 171 -3.00 17.48 -3.39
N VAL A 172 -2.06 18.43 -3.19
CA VAL A 172 -2.17 19.47 -2.14
C VAL A 172 -2.51 20.86 -2.66
N ARG A 173 -2.29 21.15 -3.96
CA ARG A 173 -2.68 22.44 -4.53
C ARG A 173 -4.19 22.50 -4.71
N ARG A 174 -4.81 23.59 -4.26
CA ARG A 174 -6.22 23.88 -4.52
C ARG A 174 -6.34 24.33 -5.98
N GLU A 175 -7.44 23.98 -6.65
CA GLU A 175 -7.68 24.34 -8.06
C GLU A 175 -7.68 25.86 -8.34
N ASP A 176 -7.67 26.70 -7.29
CA ASP A 176 -7.74 28.17 -7.35
C ASP A 176 -6.43 28.91 -6.94
N ASP A 177 -5.29 28.21 -6.75
CA ASP A 177 -3.96 28.82 -6.52
C ASP A 177 -3.10 28.87 -7.80
#